data_AF-A0A662R2Y6-F1
#
_entry.id   AF-A0A662R2Y6-F1
#
_cell.length_a   1.000
_cell.length_b   1.000
_cell.length_c   1.000
_cell.angle_alpha   90.00
_cell.angle_beta   90.00
_cell.angle_gamma   90.00
#
_symmetry.space_group_name_H-M   'P 1'
#
loop_
_entity.id
_entity.type
_entity.pdbx_description
1 polymer ?
#
loop_
_entity_poly.entity_id
_entity_poly.type
_entity_poly.pdbx_seq_one_letter_code
_entity_poly.pdbx_strand_id
1 'polypeptide(L)'
;NTFTCNIASDNRYGICLHFSSNIITYHNNLINNTYYNAYDTGTNQWDSGSEGNYYSDYTGTDPDGDGIGNDPHPIPGGTSIDRFPLMQPWTGDTPQKGDLNGDDQITPADAAIALRLAAGGSAPCDPATLDAADVSRDGRITSLDALMILQAATDR
;
A
#
# COMPACT_ATOMS: atom_id res chain seq x y z
N ASN A 1 20.87 3.85 1.95
CA ASN A 1 20.14 4.86 1.14
C ASN A 1 18.73 4.35 0.91
N THR A 2 17.75 5.23 0.80
CA THR A 2 16.35 4.85 0.59
C THR A 2 15.82 5.48 -0.69
N PHE A 3 15.14 4.70 -1.52
CA PHE A 3 14.40 5.18 -2.69
C PHE A 3 12.91 4.94 -2.47
N THR A 4 12.15 6.03 -2.37
CA THR A 4 10.72 5.97 -2.08
C THR A 4 9.98 7.10 -2.78
N CYS A 5 8.68 6.91 -3.03
CA CYS A 5 7.78 7.86 -3.68
C CYS A 5 8.21 8.30 -5.09
N ASN A 6 8.90 7.43 -5.84
CA ASN A 6 9.27 7.72 -7.22
C ASN A 6 8.27 7.11 -8.20
N ILE A 7 8.09 7.77 -9.35
CA ILE A 7 7.36 7.22 -10.49
C ILE A 7 8.38 6.99 -11.61
N ALA A 8 8.61 5.73 -11.98
CA ALA A 8 9.44 5.35 -13.12
C ALA A 8 8.57 4.67 -14.17
N SER A 9 8.24 5.40 -15.23
CA SER A 9 7.32 4.95 -16.28
C SER A 9 7.93 5.05 -17.68
N ASP A 10 7.58 4.09 -18.55
CA ASP A 10 7.94 4.07 -19.97
C ASP A 10 9.46 4.16 -20.25
N ASN A 11 10.29 3.64 -19.35
CA ASN A 11 11.75 3.56 -19.53
C ASN A 11 12.17 2.17 -19.99
N ARG A 12 13.45 2.00 -20.36
CA ARG A 12 14.00 0.64 -20.56
C ARG A 12 14.02 -0.14 -19.25
N TYR A 13 14.44 0.50 -18.18
CA TYR A 13 14.46 -0.03 -16.82
C TYR A 13 13.79 0.98 -15.90
N GLY A 14 12.95 0.53 -14.96
CA GLY A 14 12.36 1.42 -13.96
C GLY A 14 13.39 1.85 -12.91
N ILE A 15 13.65 1.00 -11.92
CA ILE A 15 14.76 1.17 -10.97
C ILE A 15 15.80 0.08 -11.24
N CYS A 16 17.05 0.47 -11.48
CA CYS A 16 18.17 -0.43 -11.75
C CYS A 16 19.29 -0.21 -10.73
N LEU A 17 19.55 -1.21 -9.88
CA LEU A 17 20.60 -1.21 -8.88
C LEU A 17 21.73 -2.16 -9.29
N HIS A 18 22.81 -1.60 -9.83
CA HIS A 18 24.00 -2.36 -10.21
C HIS A 18 25.10 -2.25 -9.16
N PHE A 19 25.62 -3.40 -8.73
CA PHE A 19 26.73 -3.53 -7.77
C PHE A 19 26.54 -2.69 -6.49
N SER A 20 25.29 -2.48 -6.09
CA SER A 20 24.90 -1.66 -4.94
C SER A 20 24.40 -2.55 -3.81
N SER A 21 24.59 -2.14 -2.56
CA SER A 21 24.13 -2.88 -1.39
C SER A 21 23.57 -1.95 -0.33
N ASN A 22 22.71 -2.49 0.55
CA ASN A 22 22.09 -1.76 1.66
C ASN A 22 21.24 -0.55 1.21
N ILE A 23 20.57 -0.70 0.07
CA ILE A 23 19.53 0.20 -0.39
C ILE A 23 18.17 -0.39 0.01
N ILE A 24 17.27 0.47 0.48
CA ILE A 24 15.88 0.11 0.79
C ILE A 24 14.98 0.83 -0.21
N THR A 25 14.15 0.08 -0.93
CA THR A 25 13.31 0.59 -2.03
C THR A 25 11.87 0.18 -1.78
N TYR A 26 10.97 1.13 -1.52
CA TYR A 26 9.54 0.86 -1.28
C TYR A 26 8.71 2.09 -1.67
N HIS A 27 7.41 1.92 -1.92
CA HIS A 27 6.49 2.97 -2.34
C HIS A 27 6.87 3.66 -3.66
N ASN A 28 7.44 2.89 -4.60
CA ASN A 28 7.70 3.39 -5.96
C ASN A 28 6.71 2.80 -6.96
N ASN A 29 6.37 3.57 -7.99
CA ASN A 29 5.48 3.16 -9.07
C ASN A 29 6.29 2.84 -10.33
N LEU A 30 6.41 1.56 -10.65
CA LEU A 30 7.22 1.05 -11.76
C LEU A 30 6.32 0.56 -12.88
N ILE A 31 6.14 1.41 -13.90
CA ILE A 31 5.03 1.31 -14.86
C ILE A 31 5.55 1.15 -16.29
N ASN A 32 5.16 0.08 -16.98
CA ASN A 32 5.41 -0.16 -18.41
C ASN A 32 6.88 0.01 -18.83
N ASN A 33 7.82 -0.41 -17.97
CA ASN A 33 9.24 -0.37 -18.34
C ASN A 33 9.59 -1.57 -19.24
N THR A 34 10.29 -1.32 -20.34
CA THR A 34 10.34 -2.26 -21.47
C THR A 34 11.17 -3.52 -21.20
N TYR A 35 12.27 -3.44 -20.46
CA TYR A 35 13.08 -4.60 -20.10
C TYR A 35 12.66 -5.14 -18.73
N TYR A 36 12.70 -4.28 -17.71
CA TYR A 36 12.31 -4.64 -16.35
C TYR A 36 11.79 -3.42 -15.59
N ASN A 37 10.73 -3.60 -14.80
CA ASN A 37 10.28 -2.59 -13.84
C ASN A 37 11.32 -2.38 -12.72
N ALA A 38 11.93 -3.46 -12.25
CA ALA A 38 13.04 -3.44 -11.30
C ALA A 38 14.16 -4.37 -11.74
N TYR A 39 15.40 -3.99 -11.48
CA TYR A 39 16.56 -4.82 -11.75
C TYR A 39 17.62 -4.62 -10.66
N ASP A 40 18.13 -5.70 -10.09
CA ASP A 40 19.07 -5.65 -8.97
C ASP A 40 20.09 -6.78 -9.08
N THR A 41 21.38 -6.42 -9.20
CA THR A 41 22.47 -7.40 -9.18
C THR A 41 23.25 -7.40 -7.86
N GLY A 42 22.75 -6.68 -6.87
CA GLY A 42 23.37 -6.51 -5.56
C GLY A 42 22.60 -7.18 -4.44
N THR A 43 22.71 -6.61 -3.24
CA THR A 43 22.01 -7.09 -2.03
C THR A 43 21.27 -5.91 -1.42
N ASN A 44 20.04 -5.71 -1.88
CA ASN A 44 19.18 -4.60 -1.49
C ASN A 44 17.82 -5.11 -1.04
N GLN A 45 17.09 -4.27 -0.32
CA GLN A 45 15.73 -4.57 0.12
C GLN A 45 14.75 -3.81 -0.78
N TRP A 46 13.74 -4.52 -1.25
CA TRP A 46 12.70 -3.98 -2.14
C TRP A 46 11.35 -3.84 -1.44
N ASP A 47 11.37 -3.80 -0.11
CA ASP A 47 10.21 -3.57 0.74
C ASP A 47 10.63 -2.87 2.05
N SER A 48 9.66 -2.37 2.82
CA SER A 48 9.84 -1.79 4.16
C SER A 48 9.79 -2.83 5.27
N GLY A 49 9.47 -4.09 4.95
CA GLY A 49 9.10 -5.14 5.90
C GLY A 49 7.60 -5.30 6.10
N SER A 50 6.78 -4.38 5.59
CA SER A 50 5.32 -4.48 5.54
C SER A 50 4.73 -4.07 4.19
N GLU A 51 5.42 -3.23 3.42
CA GLU A 51 4.93 -2.69 2.15
C GLU A 51 6.07 -2.61 1.14
N GLY A 52 5.76 -2.82 -0.13
CA GLY A 52 6.72 -2.89 -1.23
C GLY A 52 6.51 -1.77 -2.24
N ASN A 53 6.69 -2.11 -3.51
CA ASN A 53 6.53 -1.21 -4.64
C ASN A 53 5.37 -1.68 -5.52
N TYR A 54 4.85 -0.78 -6.34
CA TYR A 54 3.92 -1.13 -7.40
C TYR A 54 4.67 -1.48 -8.68
N TYR A 55 4.33 -2.62 -9.28
CA TYR A 55 4.86 -3.05 -10.58
C TYR A 55 3.71 -3.32 -11.53
N SER A 56 3.73 -2.65 -12.68
CA SER A 56 2.72 -2.85 -13.74
C SER A 56 2.66 -4.27 -14.32
N ASP A 57 3.70 -5.08 -14.12
CA ASP A 57 3.78 -6.49 -14.53
C ASP A 57 3.56 -7.47 -13.37
N TYR A 58 3.23 -6.98 -12.17
CA TYR A 58 2.86 -7.84 -11.05
C TYR A 58 1.48 -8.46 -11.26
N THR A 59 1.40 -9.77 -11.15
CA THR A 59 0.17 -10.55 -11.36
C THR A 59 -0.15 -11.46 -10.18
N GLY A 60 0.36 -11.13 -8.98
CA GLY A 60 0.07 -11.89 -7.78
C GLY A 60 -1.36 -11.71 -7.28
N THR A 61 -1.68 -12.44 -6.22
CA THR A 61 -3.01 -12.44 -5.61
C THR A 61 -3.03 -11.64 -4.31
N ASP A 62 -4.22 -11.12 -3.98
CA ASP A 62 -4.54 -10.42 -2.72
C ASP A 62 -5.90 -10.95 -2.19
N PRO A 63 -5.94 -12.14 -1.55
CA PRO A 63 -7.18 -12.73 -1.06
C PRO A 63 -7.75 -12.06 0.20
N ASP A 64 -6.92 -11.40 1.00
CA ASP A 64 -7.33 -10.64 2.18
C ASP A 64 -7.76 -9.21 1.86
N GLY A 65 -7.46 -8.73 0.65
CA GLY A 65 -7.94 -7.46 0.12
C GLY A 65 -7.32 -6.26 0.82
N ASP A 66 -6.10 -6.38 1.35
CA ASP A 66 -5.45 -5.30 2.09
C ASP A 66 -4.61 -4.37 1.19
N GLY A 67 -4.67 -4.59 -0.13
CA GLY A 67 -3.94 -3.83 -1.13
C GLY A 67 -2.48 -4.25 -1.31
N ILE A 68 -2.03 -5.27 -0.58
CA ILE A 68 -0.69 -5.86 -0.64
C ILE A 68 -0.80 -7.28 -1.18
N GLY A 69 -0.07 -7.57 -2.25
CA GLY A 69 -0.06 -8.92 -2.82
C GLY A 69 0.64 -9.93 -1.90
N ASN A 70 0.02 -11.10 -1.71
CA ASN A 70 0.58 -12.18 -0.86
C ASN A 70 1.65 -13.00 -1.59
N ASP A 71 1.77 -12.84 -2.92
CA ASP A 71 2.81 -13.48 -3.72
C ASP A 71 4.04 -12.55 -3.84
N PRO A 72 5.24 -12.94 -3.39
CA PRO A 72 6.43 -12.12 -3.55
C PRO A 72 6.75 -11.84 -5.03
N HIS A 73 7.22 -10.64 -5.35
CA HIS A 73 7.70 -10.27 -6.69
C HIS A 73 9.23 -10.42 -6.78
N PRO A 74 9.77 -11.38 -7.56
CA PRO A 74 11.21 -11.54 -7.71
C PRO A 74 11.83 -10.38 -8.51
N ILE A 75 12.99 -9.88 -8.07
CA ILE A 75 13.72 -8.83 -8.78
C ILE A 75 14.82 -9.45 -9.64
N PRO A 76 14.74 -9.34 -10.99
CA PRO A 76 15.74 -9.93 -11.89
C PRO A 76 17.14 -9.34 -11.70
N GLY A 77 18.17 -10.15 -12.00
CA GLY A 77 19.59 -9.78 -11.89
C GLY A 77 20.31 -10.36 -10.67
N GLY A 78 19.58 -10.87 -9.68
CA GLY A 78 20.12 -11.38 -8.43
C GLY A 78 19.12 -12.25 -7.66
N THR A 79 19.20 -12.21 -6.33
CA THR A 79 18.32 -12.96 -5.41
C THR A 79 17.35 -12.06 -4.63
N SER A 80 17.34 -10.76 -4.92
CA SER A 80 16.45 -9.79 -4.27
C SER A 80 14.99 -10.08 -4.63
N ILE A 81 14.10 -9.86 -3.67
CA ILE A 81 12.65 -10.01 -3.83
C ILE A 81 11.96 -8.83 -3.14
N ASP A 82 10.82 -8.43 -3.67
CA ASP A 82 9.84 -7.62 -2.96
C ASP A 82 8.80 -8.56 -2.35
N ARG A 83 8.71 -8.57 -1.01
CA ARG A 83 7.83 -9.51 -0.30
C ARG A 83 6.41 -8.99 -0.13
N PHE A 84 6.18 -7.70 -0.39
CA PHE A 84 4.91 -7.03 -0.14
C PHE A 84 4.52 -6.14 -1.32
N PRO A 85 4.44 -6.67 -2.57
CA PRO A 85 4.17 -5.83 -3.74
C PRO A 85 2.80 -5.17 -3.62
N LEU A 86 2.70 -3.90 -4.04
CA LEU A 86 1.43 -3.17 -3.99
C LEU A 86 0.51 -3.61 -5.14
N MET A 87 -0.77 -3.81 -4.85
CA MET A 87 -1.79 -4.15 -5.86
C MET A 87 -2.20 -2.96 -6.73
N GLN A 88 -1.97 -1.74 -6.24
CA GLN A 88 -2.28 -0.48 -6.93
C GLN A 88 -1.09 0.49 -6.85
N PRO A 89 -1.00 1.48 -7.76
CA PRO A 89 0.02 2.52 -7.67
C PRO A 89 -0.01 3.24 -6.33
N TRP A 90 1.16 3.45 -5.75
CA TRP A 90 1.37 4.27 -4.58
C TRP A 90 1.00 5.73 -4.85
N THR A 91 0.03 6.26 -4.10
CA THR A 91 -0.43 7.66 -4.25
C THR A 91 0.16 8.61 -3.22
N GLY A 92 1.00 8.14 -2.30
CA GLY A 92 1.52 8.95 -1.18
C GLY A 92 0.62 8.92 0.05
N ASP A 93 -0.66 8.60 -0.15
CA ASP A 93 -1.65 8.44 0.90
C ASP A 93 -1.80 6.94 1.12
N THR A 94 -1.12 6.38 2.14
CA THR A 94 -1.74 5.21 2.80
C THR A 94 -3.05 5.73 3.33
N PRO A 95 -4.21 5.15 2.98
CA PRO A 95 -5.41 5.35 3.78
C PRO A 95 -5.03 4.93 5.19
N GLN A 96 -4.71 5.90 6.05
CA GLN A 96 -4.37 5.58 7.42
C GLN A 96 -5.61 4.88 7.95
N LYS A 97 -5.45 3.65 8.42
CA LYS A 97 -6.61 2.87 8.85
C LYS A 97 -7.35 3.65 9.95
N GLY A 98 -8.61 3.99 9.69
CA GLY A 98 -9.41 4.84 10.56
C GLY A 98 -9.33 6.36 10.32
N ASP A 99 -8.55 6.83 9.35
CA ASP A 99 -8.61 8.18 8.78
C ASP A 99 -9.49 8.13 7.53
N LEU A 100 -10.69 8.69 7.63
CA LEU A 100 -11.71 8.64 6.58
C LEU A 100 -11.91 9.99 5.90
N ASN A 101 -11.25 11.04 6.37
CA ASN A 101 -11.27 12.36 5.76
C ASN A 101 -9.96 12.71 5.02
N GLY A 102 -8.91 11.89 5.19
CA GLY A 102 -7.61 12.03 4.54
C GLY A 102 -6.78 13.20 5.07
N ASP A 103 -6.92 13.53 6.36
CA ASP A 103 -6.20 14.64 7.01
C ASP A 103 -5.00 14.20 7.87
N ASP A 104 -4.59 12.93 7.74
CA ASP A 104 -3.52 12.26 8.49
C ASP A 104 -3.75 12.22 10.01
N GLN A 105 -5.00 12.41 10.47
CA GLN A 105 -5.35 12.39 11.87
C GLN A 105 -6.58 11.51 12.15
N ILE A 106 -6.39 10.51 13.00
CA ILE A 106 -7.50 9.74 13.56
C ILE A 106 -8.22 10.61 14.60
N THR A 107 -9.43 11.06 14.28
CA THR A 107 -10.25 11.95 15.11
C THR A 107 -11.70 11.45 15.25
N PRO A 108 -12.51 12.06 16.12
CA PRO A 108 -13.94 11.79 16.14
C PRO A 108 -14.66 12.14 14.81
N ALA A 109 -14.05 12.93 13.93
CA ALA A 109 -14.61 13.21 12.61
C ALA A 109 -14.63 11.94 11.75
N ASP A 110 -13.59 11.12 11.82
CA ASP A 110 -13.48 9.85 11.10
C ASP A 110 -14.48 8.83 11.62
N ALA A 111 -14.63 8.74 12.94
CA ALA A 111 -15.66 7.89 13.55
C ALA A 111 -17.08 8.26 13.08
N ALA A 112 -17.36 9.56 12.89
CA ALA A 112 -18.64 10.02 12.35
C ALA A 112 -18.83 9.64 10.87
N ILE A 113 -17.75 9.63 10.09
CA ILE A 113 -17.78 9.17 8.69
C ILE A 113 -18.02 7.66 8.64
N ALA A 114 -17.33 6.86 9.46
CA ALA A 114 -17.53 5.41 9.57
C ALA A 114 -18.98 5.08 9.96
N LEU A 115 -19.55 5.80 10.93
CA LEU A 115 -20.92 5.60 11.37
C LEU A 115 -21.94 5.93 10.26
N ARG A 116 -21.68 6.97 9.47
CA ARG A 116 -22.51 7.32 8.31
C ARG A 116 -22.49 6.22 7.23
N LEU A 117 -21.32 5.65 6.97
CA LEU A 117 -21.16 4.51 6.04
C LEU A 117 -21.92 3.29 6.56
N ALA A 118 -21.77 2.96 7.85
CA ALA A 118 -22.48 1.85 8.51
C ALA A 118 -24.01 2.01 8.49
N ALA A 119 -24.52 3.24 8.59
CA ALA A 119 -25.96 3.54 8.61
C ALA A 119 -26.63 3.47 7.22
N GLY A 120 -25.90 3.08 6.16
CA GLY A 120 -26.44 2.96 4.80
C GLY A 120 -26.17 4.17 3.90
N GLY A 121 -25.29 5.07 4.31
CA GLY A 121 -24.81 6.14 3.45
C GLY A 121 -23.84 5.58 2.41
N SER A 122 -24.37 5.09 1.28
CA SER A 122 -23.63 4.62 0.09
C SER A 122 -22.44 3.73 0.40
N ALA A 123 -22.59 2.40 0.18
CA ALA A 123 -21.45 1.48 0.15
C ALA A 123 -20.28 2.16 -0.58
N PRO A 124 -19.08 2.23 0.03
CA PRO A 124 -17.99 2.94 -0.59
C PRO A 124 -17.77 2.36 -1.98
N CYS A 125 -17.86 3.22 -2.99
CA CYS A 125 -17.56 2.85 -4.37
C CYS A 125 -16.05 2.66 -4.60
N ASP A 126 -15.27 2.72 -3.53
CA ASP A 126 -13.82 2.69 -3.50
C ASP A 126 -13.35 1.67 -2.44
N PRO A 127 -12.63 0.61 -2.84
CA PRO A 127 -11.99 -0.35 -1.95
C PRO A 127 -11.13 0.30 -0.86
N ALA A 128 -10.43 1.41 -1.17
CA ALA A 128 -9.57 2.08 -0.20
C ALA A 128 -10.37 2.68 0.98
N THR A 129 -11.61 3.14 0.72
CA THR A 129 -12.51 3.62 1.78
C THR A 129 -13.05 2.46 2.61
N LEU A 130 -13.28 1.28 2.01
CA LEU A 130 -13.66 0.09 2.75
C LEU A 130 -12.54 -0.35 3.69
N ASP A 131 -11.29 -0.38 3.21
CA ASP A 131 -10.13 -0.81 4.01
C ASP A 131 -9.81 0.18 5.15
N ALA A 132 -9.94 1.48 4.88
CA ALA A 132 -9.77 2.51 5.89
C ALA A 132 -10.90 2.49 6.93
N ALA A 133 -12.13 2.17 6.52
CA ALA A 133 -13.30 2.17 7.39
C ALA A 133 -13.47 0.87 8.18
N ASP A 134 -13.12 -0.29 7.62
CA ASP A 134 -13.16 -1.60 8.29
C ASP A 134 -11.91 -1.78 9.16
N VAL A 135 -11.86 -1.02 10.26
CA VAL A 135 -10.78 -1.12 11.24
C VAL A 135 -10.77 -2.48 11.95
N SER A 136 -11.89 -3.21 11.98
CA SER A 136 -12.00 -4.55 12.57
C SER A 136 -11.45 -5.69 11.69
N ARG A 137 -11.36 -5.50 10.37
CA ARG A 137 -11.02 -6.50 9.34
C ARG A 137 -12.02 -7.65 9.25
N ASP A 138 -13.31 -7.38 9.43
CA ASP A 138 -14.37 -8.39 9.34
C ASP A 138 -15.12 -8.37 7.98
N GLY A 139 -14.69 -7.49 7.07
CA GLY A 139 -15.26 -7.25 5.75
C GLY A 139 -16.52 -6.40 5.77
N ARG A 140 -16.86 -5.74 6.88
CA ARG A 140 -18.07 -4.93 7.03
C ARG A 140 -17.77 -3.63 7.77
N ILE A 141 -18.40 -2.54 7.31
CA ILE A 141 -18.36 -1.27 8.03
C ILE A 141 -19.57 -1.21 8.98
N THR A 142 -19.30 -1.24 10.27
CA THR A 142 -20.33 -1.25 11.32
C THR A 142 -20.08 -0.15 12.36
N SER A 143 -21.00 -0.04 13.33
CA SER A 143 -20.79 0.83 14.49
C SER A 143 -19.60 0.39 15.35
N LEU A 144 -19.14 -0.87 15.23
CA LEU A 144 -17.93 -1.34 15.91
C LEU A 144 -16.70 -0.63 15.38
N ASP A 145 -16.61 -0.47 14.07
CA ASP A 145 -15.49 0.22 13.42
C ASP A 145 -15.44 1.70 13.80
N ALA A 146 -16.61 2.36 13.78
CA ALA A 146 -16.73 3.73 14.27
C ALA A 146 -16.28 3.89 15.73
N LEU A 147 -16.59 2.90 16.59
CA LEU A 147 -16.17 2.91 17.99
C LEU A 147 -14.65 2.72 18.12
N MET A 148 -14.06 1.80 17.35
CA MET A 148 -12.61 1.55 17.35
C MET A 148 -11.84 2.80 16.89
N ILE A 149 -12.33 3.51 15.87
CA ILE A 149 -11.76 4.79 15.41
C ILE A 149 -11.87 5.85 16.52
N LEU A 150 -13.04 5.95 17.17
CA LEU A 150 -13.24 6.92 18.25
C LEU A 150 -12.32 6.65 19.46
N GLN A 151 -12.09 5.38 19.80
CA GLN A 151 -11.16 4.99 20.86
C GLN A 151 -9.71 5.35 20.49
N ALA A 152 -9.29 5.05 19.26
CA ALA A 152 -7.97 5.43 18.76
C ALA A 152 -7.74 6.96 18.76
N ALA A 153 -8.80 7.74 18.56
CA ALA A 153 -8.75 9.20 18.65
C ALA A 153 -8.59 9.74 20.09
N THR A 154 -8.98 8.96 21.11
CA THR A 154 -8.91 9.38 22.53
C THR A 154 -7.61 9.02 23.24
N ASP A 155 -6.81 8.12 22.66
CA ASP A 155 -5.54 7.66 23.24
C ASP A 155 -4.33 8.56 22.87
N ARG A 156 -4.59 9.81 22.42
CA ARG A 156 -3.57 10.83 22.08
C ARG A 156 -3.36 11.88 23.17
#